data_AF-A0AA45V8V2-F1
#
_entry.id   AF-A0AA45V8V2-F1
#
_cell.length_a   1.000
_cell.length_b   1.000
_cell.length_c   1.000
_cell.angle_alpha   90.00
_cell.angle_beta   90.00
_cell.angle_gamma   90.00
#
_symmetry.space_group_name_H-M   'P 1'
#
loop_
_entity.id
_entity.type
_entity.pdbx_description
1 polymer ?
#
loop_
_entity_poly.entity_id
_entity_poly.type
_entity_poly.pdbx_seq_one_letter_code
_entity_poly.pdbx_strand_id
1 'polypeptide(L)' 'MSAHVKSVKIVYHRDEGAWWADSPDMPGFSAVGDTFDDTRKLALEGIPFYFDGNRPDIVDERMENGASLKPTRP' A
#
# COMPACT_ATOMS: atom_id res chain seq x y z
N MET A 1 8.05 0.06 -22.98
CA MET A 1 8.60 1.02 -22.00
C MET A 1 7.73 0.90 -20.75
N SER A 2 8.21 0.25 -19.71
CA SER A 2 7.49 0.23 -18.43
C SER A 2 7.63 1.61 -17.79
N ALA A 3 6.51 2.25 -17.44
CA ALA A 3 6.54 3.55 -16.79
C ALA A 3 7.17 3.37 -15.40
N HIS A 4 8.26 4.09 -15.12
CA HIS A 4 8.76 4.23 -13.76
C HIS A 4 7.71 4.95 -12.92
N VAL A 5 7.16 4.26 -11.93
CA VAL A 5 6.20 4.85 -10.99
C VAL A 5 6.97 5.60 -9.91
N LYS A 6 6.85 6.93 -9.88
CA LYS A 6 7.55 7.76 -8.89
C LYS A 6 7.01 7.56 -7.47
N SER A 7 5.70 7.38 -7.35
CA SER A 7 5.05 7.24 -6.05
C SER A 7 3.77 6.44 -6.17
N VAL A 8 3.43 5.69 -5.12
CA VAL A 8 2.12 5.06 -4.96
C VAL A 8 1.52 5.42 -3.62
N LYS A 9 0.20 5.55 -3.57
CA LYS A 9 -0.57 5.71 -2.34
C LYS A 9 -1.09 4.37 -1.84
N ILE A 10 -0.92 4.10 -0.55
CA ILE A 10 -1.58 2.99 0.14
C ILE A 10 -2.56 3.57 1.15
N VAL A 11 -3.80 3.09 1.14
CA VAL A 11 -4.87 3.52 2.04
C VAL A 11 -5.26 2.36 2.96
N TYR A 12 -5.02 2.54 4.24
CA TYR A 12 -5.39 1.58 5.29
C TYR A 12 -6.76 1.89 5.86
N HIS A 13 -7.58 0.87 5.96
CA HIS A 13 -8.88 0.95 6.60
C HIS A 13 -9.14 -0.32 7.41
N ARG A 14 -10.15 -0.26 8.29
CA ARG A 14 -10.57 -1.40 9.09
C ARG A 14 -12.01 -1.73 8.73
N ASP A 15 -12.22 -2.96 8.27
CA ASP A 15 -13.54 -3.45 7.90
C ASP A 15 -13.75 -4.86 8.43
N GLU A 16 -14.97 -5.14 8.90
CA GLU A 16 -15.40 -6.43 9.48
C GLU A 16 -14.43 -7.03 10.53
N GLY A 17 -13.68 -6.18 11.23
CA GLY A 17 -12.72 -6.57 12.26
C GLY A 17 -11.29 -6.82 11.75
N ALA A 18 -11.08 -6.91 10.43
CA ALA A 18 -9.78 -7.05 9.79
C ALA A 18 -9.20 -5.69 9.35
N TRP A 19 -7.89 -5.66 9.16
CA TRP A 19 -7.20 -4.53 8.56
C TRP A 19 -7.00 -4.77 7.06
N TRP A 20 -7.26 -3.73 6.28
CA TRP A 20 -7.17 -3.74 4.83
C TRP A 20 -6.25 -2.63 4.34
N ALA A 21 -5.59 -2.86 3.23
CA ALA A 21 -4.79 -1.88 2.52
C ALA A 21 -5.07 -1.96 1.02
N ASP A 22 -5.56 -0.86 0.44
CA ASP A 22 -5.79 -0.74 -1.00
C ASP A 22 -4.95 0.39 -1.59
N SER A 23 -4.90 0.46 -2.92
CA SER A 23 -4.25 1.55 -3.62
C SER A 23 -5.10 2.07 -4.77
N PRO A 24 -5.42 3.38 -4.81
CA PRO A 24 -6.04 3.98 -6.01
C PRO A 24 -5.08 4.01 -7.21
N ASP A 25 -3.77 3.93 -6.95
CA ASP A 25 -2.74 3.94 -7.99
C ASP A 25 -2.42 2.52 -8.50
N MET A 26 -2.90 1.48 -7.81
CA MET A 26 -2.80 0.07 -8.22
C MET A 26 -4.20 -0.58 -8.20
N PRO A 27 -5.07 -0.31 -9.19
CA PRO A 27 -6.42 -0.89 -9.22
C PRO A 27 -6.42 -2.43 -9.11
N GLY A 28 -7.19 -2.96 -8.16
CA GLY A 28 -7.26 -4.40 -7.87
C GLY A 28 -6.21 -4.91 -6.88
N PHE A 29 -5.27 -4.06 -6.46
CA PHE A 29 -4.38 -4.36 -5.34
C PHE A 29 -5.15 -4.26 -4.02
N SER A 30 -5.03 -5.30 -3.19
CA SER A 30 -5.46 -5.29 -1.79
C SER A 30 -4.53 -6.18 -0.97
N ALA A 31 -4.36 -5.83 0.30
CA ALA A 31 -3.71 -6.68 1.31
C ALA A 31 -4.54 -6.69 2.58
N VAL A 32 -4.64 -7.85 3.24
CA VAL A 32 -5.51 -8.07 4.40
C VAL A 32 -4.74 -8.78 5.50
N GLY A 33 -4.91 -8.33 6.74
CA GLY A 33 -4.31 -8.96 7.90
C GLY A 33 -5.12 -8.73 9.18
N ASP A 34 -4.75 -9.47 10.22
CA ASP A 34 -5.40 -9.39 11.55
C ASP A 34 -5.03 -8.09 12.29
N THR A 35 -3.83 -7.57 12.04
CA THR A 35 -3.33 -6.33 12.63
C THR A 35 -2.93 -5.32 11.55
N PHE A 36 -2.85 -4.05 11.97
CA PHE A 36 -2.35 -2.98 11.10
C PHE A 36 -0.93 -3.26 10.61
N ASP A 37 -0.05 -3.72 11.51
CA ASP A 37 1.36 -3.98 11.17
C ASP A 37 1.50 -5.15 10.19
N ASP A 38 0.71 -6.22 10.36
CA ASP A 38 0.69 -7.35 9.41
C ASP A 38 0.21 -6.90 8.04
N THR A 39 -0.89 -6.13 8.01
CA THR A 39 -1.47 -5.59 6.76
C THR A 39 -0.51 -4.66 6.05
N ARG A 40 0.15 -3.77 6.79
CA ARG A 40 1.18 -2.86 6.28
C ARG A 40 2.36 -3.62 5.69
N LYS A 41 2.84 -4.66 6.38
CA LYS A 41 3.91 -5.52 5.86
C LYS A 41 3.49 -6.18 4.54
N LEU A 42 2.31 -6.81 4.52
CA LEU A 42 1.78 -7.48 3.33
C LEU A 42 1.59 -6.50 2.16
N ALA A 43 1.12 -5.28 2.43
CA ALA A 43 0.97 -4.26 1.42
C ALA A 43 2.31 -3.87 0.79
N LEU A 44 3.33 -3.59 1.61
CA LEU A 44 4.66 -3.20 1.14
C LEU A 44 5.39 -4.34 0.40
N GLU A 45 5.17 -5.58 0.82
CA GLU A 45 5.67 -6.78 0.14
C GLU A 45 4.93 -7.05 -1.17
N GLY A 46 3.65 -6.65 -1.26
CA GLY A 46 2.79 -6.79 -2.44
C GLY A 46 3.13 -5.82 -3.59
N ILE A 47 3.61 -4.62 -3.28
CA ILE A 47 3.89 -3.57 -4.29
C ILE A 47 4.79 -4.06 -5.44
N PRO A 48 5.95 -4.71 -5.21
CA PRO A 48 6.78 -5.21 -6.30
C PRO A 48 6.09 -6.25 -7.18
N PHE A 49 5.19 -7.07 -6.64
CA PHE A 49 4.48 -8.07 -7.44
C PHE A 49 3.55 -7.41 -8.45
N TYR A 50 2.96 -6.27 -8.10
CA TYR A 50 2.11 -5.50 -9.01
C TYR A 50 2.90 -4.85 -10.16
N PHE A 51 4.16 -4.47 -9.91
CA PHE A 51 5.02 -3.78 -10.89
C PHE A 51 6.12 -4.66 -11.50
N ASP A 52 5.89 -5.97 -11.61
CA ASP A 52 6.82 -6.93 -12.20
C ASP A 52 8.25 -6.87 -11.60
N GLY A 53 8.31 -6.71 -10.28
CA GLY A 53 9.55 -6.61 -9.50
C GLY A 53 10.11 -5.20 -9.34
N ASN A 54 9.53 -4.18 -9.99
CA ASN A 54 9.93 -2.79 -9.78
C ASN A 54 9.33 -2.22 -8.49
N ARG A 55 10.02 -1.24 -7.90
CA ARG A 55 9.52 -0.50 -6.73
C ARG A 55 9.32 0.97 -7.07
N PRO A 56 8.28 1.62 -6.53
CA PRO A 56 8.16 3.06 -6.60
C PRO A 56 9.21 3.73 -5.72
N ASP A 57 9.57 4.97 -6.03
CA ASP A 57 10.54 5.72 -5.22
C ASP A 57 9.97 6.10 -3.85
N ILE A 58 8.64 6.31 -3.78
CA ILE A 58 7.91 6.77 -2.60
C ILE A 58 6.64 5.94 -2.41
N VAL A 59 6.36 5.56 -1.17
CA VAL A 59 5.06 5.02 -0.75
C VAL A 59 4.40 6.04 0.19
N ASP A 60 3.30 6.67 -0.25
CA ASP A 60 2.47 7.59 0.53
C ASP A 60 1.41 6.76 1.29
N GLU A 61 1.73 6.42 2.53
CA GLU A 61 0.87 5.63 3.40
C GLU A 61 -0.12 6.51 4.15
N ARG A 62 -1.41 6.16 4.08
CA ARG A 62 -2.49 6.94 4.70
C ARG A 62 -3.53 6.04 5.33
N MET A 63 -4.16 6.54 6.39
CA MET A 63 -5.42 6.00 6.89
C MET A 63 -6.58 6.50 6.00
N GLU A 64 -7.70 5.79 5.98
CA GLU A 64 -8.91 6.17 5.24
C GLU A 64 -9.41 7.59 5.57
N ASN A 65 -9.28 7.99 6.83
CA ASN A 65 -9.62 9.34 7.29
C ASN A 65 -8.66 10.45 6.77
N GLY A 66 -7.68 10.10 5.94
CA GLY A 66 -6.71 11.00 5.35
C GLY A 66 -5.45 11.25 6.19
N ALA A 67 -5.35 10.67 7.40
CA ALA A 67 -4.16 10.81 8.23
C ALA A 67 -2.95 10.15 7.57
N SER A 68 -1.88 10.91 7.35
CA SER A 68 -0.63 10.38 6.80
C SER A 68 0.13 9.61 7.87
N LEU A 69 0.46 8.37 7.56
CA LEU A 69 1.47 7.59 8.26
C LEU A 69 2.78 8.02 7.61
N LYS A 70 3.66 8.67 8.38
CA LYS A 70 4.88 9.32 7.85
C LYS A 70 5.51 8.46 6.74
N PRO A 71 5.78 9.03 5.56
CA PRO A 71 6.22 8.25 4.42
C PRO A 71 7.49 7.48 4.77
N THR A 72 7.45 6.17 4.65
CA THR A 72 8.65 5.34 4.68
C THR A 72 9.24 5.29 3.28
N ARG A 73 10.56 5.48 3.21
CA ARG A 73 11.31 5.15 2.00
C ARG A 73 11.27 3.62 1.85
N PRO A 74 10.80 3.08 0.70
CA PRO A 74 10.69 1.64 0.47
C PRO A 74 12.06 0.95 0.40
#